data_AF-A0A7K2MLB4-F1
#
_entry.id   AF-A0A7K2MLB4-F1
#
_cell.length_a   1.000
_cell.length_b   1.000
_cell.length_c   1.000
_cell.angle_alpha   90.00
_cell.angle_beta   90.00
_cell.angle_gamma   90.00
#
_symmetry.space_group_name_H-M   'P 1'
#
loop_
_entity.id
_entity.type
_entity.pdbx_description
1 polymer ?
#
loop_
_entity_poly.entity_id
_entity_poly.type
_entity_poly.pdbx_seq_one_letter_code
_entity_poly.pdbx_strand_id
1 'polypeptide(L)'
;AVTHGPVVLSGNYGDTTLSALPSLDVASIKRAAPTALAFTATANGATVRLGPFHDAHGHNYTVYWNTGGRASVRIANAAGGLVLGIQDMSTADGGRALLW
;
A
#
# COMPACT_ATOMS: atom_id res chain seq x y z
N ALA A 1 -1.80 -0.27 2.41
CA ALA A 1 -2.43 -1.59 2.20
C ALA A 1 -3.26 -1.53 0.91
N VAL A 2 -3.37 -2.63 0.18
CA VAL A 2 -4.27 -2.73 -0.97
C VAL A 2 -5.65 -3.13 -0.46
N THR A 3 -6.70 -2.38 -0.85
CA THR A 3 -8.08 -2.63 -0.39
C THR A 3 -9.04 -2.68 -1.57
N HIS A 4 -10.09 -3.49 -1.44
CA HIS A 4 -11.19 -3.56 -2.38
C HIS A 4 -12.51 -3.69 -1.62
N GLY A 5 -13.33 -2.62 -1.66
CA GLY A 5 -14.47 -2.50 -0.77
C GLY A 5 -14.03 -2.58 0.70
N PRO A 6 -14.67 -3.40 1.55
CA PRO A 6 -14.27 -3.57 2.95
C PRO A 6 -13.08 -4.52 3.14
N VAL A 7 -12.55 -5.13 2.07
CA VAL A 7 -11.56 -6.21 2.17
C VAL A 7 -10.14 -5.68 1.96
N VAL A 8 -9.23 -6.06 2.87
CA VAL A 8 -7.78 -5.92 2.67
C VAL A 8 -7.27 -7.11 1.86
N LEU A 9 -6.48 -6.84 0.83
CA LEU A 9 -5.84 -7.87 0.02
C LEU A 9 -4.43 -8.19 0.54
N SER A 10 -4.14 -9.47 0.70
CA SER A 10 -2.82 -10.00 1.08
C SER A 10 -2.09 -10.55 -0.14
N GLY A 11 -0.78 -10.30 -0.21
CA GLY A 11 0.10 -10.96 -1.18
C GLY A 11 0.45 -12.36 -0.72
N ASN A 12 0.27 -13.34 -1.58
CA ASN A 12 0.60 -14.74 -1.31
C ASN A 12 2.05 -15.05 -1.71
N TYR A 13 2.87 -15.49 -0.75
CA TYR A 13 4.27 -15.85 -0.92
C TYR A 13 4.55 -17.35 -0.74
N GLY A 14 3.52 -18.19 -0.60
CA GLY A 14 3.69 -19.62 -0.31
C GLY A 14 4.55 -19.84 0.93
N ASP A 15 5.59 -20.66 0.81
CA ASP A 15 6.54 -20.91 1.90
C ASP A 15 7.72 -19.92 1.93
N THR A 16 7.73 -18.93 1.04
CA THR A 16 8.83 -17.94 0.96
C THR A 16 8.82 -17.03 2.19
N THR A 17 9.86 -17.10 3.00
CA THR A 17 10.02 -16.20 4.16
C THR A 17 10.37 -14.79 3.68
N LEU A 18 9.67 -13.78 4.23
CA LEU A 18 9.91 -12.38 3.92
C LEU A 18 10.87 -11.78 4.96
N SER A 19 12.03 -11.30 4.52
CA SER A 19 13.00 -10.61 5.39
C SER A 19 12.80 -9.09 5.46
N ALA A 20 11.98 -8.54 4.57
CA ALA A 20 11.60 -7.14 4.51
C ALA A 20 10.24 -6.99 3.82
N LEU A 21 9.63 -5.79 3.91
CA LEU A 21 8.41 -5.49 3.17
C LEU A 21 8.69 -5.50 1.66
N PRO A 22 7.98 -6.33 0.86
CA PRO A 22 8.16 -6.37 -0.58
C PRO A 22 7.84 -5.02 -1.24
N SER A 23 8.65 -4.64 -2.24
CA SER A 23 8.45 -3.45 -3.05
C SER A 23 7.35 -3.70 -4.08
N LEU A 24 6.16 -3.14 -3.85
CA LEU A 24 4.99 -3.29 -4.72
C LEU A 24 4.98 -2.18 -5.78
N ASP A 25 4.90 -2.58 -7.04
CA ASP A 25 4.49 -1.67 -8.12
C ASP A 25 2.96 -1.52 -8.08
N VAL A 26 2.50 -0.40 -7.54
CA VAL A 26 1.06 -0.12 -7.37
C VAL A 26 0.31 -0.07 -8.71
N ALA A 27 0.96 0.41 -9.78
CA ALA A 27 0.31 0.53 -11.09
C ALA A 27 0.07 -0.83 -11.76
N SER A 28 0.80 -1.86 -11.33
CA SER A 28 0.67 -3.22 -11.87
C SER A 28 -0.53 -4.00 -11.33
N ILE A 29 -1.23 -3.49 -10.30
CA ILE A 29 -2.36 -4.18 -9.67
C ILE A 29 -3.50 -4.29 -10.67
N LYS A 30 -3.79 -5.53 -11.07
CA LYS A 30 -4.86 -5.86 -12.01
C LYS A 30 -5.72 -6.99 -11.48
N ARG A 31 -7.02 -6.89 -11.74
CA ARG A 31 -7.97 -7.92 -11.34
C ARG A 31 -7.86 -9.13 -12.26
N ALA A 32 -7.84 -10.32 -11.68
CA ALA A 32 -7.66 -11.58 -12.42
C ALA A 32 -9.00 -12.20 -12.87
N ALA A 33 -10.13 -11.82 -12.25
CA ALA A 33 -11.46 -12.31 -12.62
C ALA A 33 -12.58 -11.28 -12.33
N PRO A 34 -13.72 -11.29 -13.06
CA PRO A 34 -14.77 -10.27 -12.94
C PRO A 34 -15.63 -10.31 -11.67
N THR A 35 -15.62 -11.41 -10.91
CA THR A 35 -16.47 -11.55 -9.71
C THR A 35 -15.68 -11.98 -8.47
N ALA A 36 -14.50 -12.58 -8.63
CA ALA A 36 -13.66 -12.97 -7.52
C ALA A 36 -12.87 -11.80 -6.93
N LEU A 37 -12.53 -11.89 -5.64
CA LEU A 37 -11.54 -11.04 -4.98
C LEU A 37 -10.11 -11.54 -5.29
N ALA A 38 -9.81 -11.77 -6.57
CA ALA A 38 -8.55 -12.29 -7.05
C ALA A 38 -7.85 -11.25 -7.94
N PHE A 39 -6.62 -10.91 -7.60
CA PHE A 39 -5.80 -9.92 -8.29
C PHE A 39 -4.38 -10.44 -8.49
N THR A 40 -3.65 -9.77 -9.37
CA THR A 40 -2.21 -9.95 -9.56
C THR A 40 -1.53 -8.59 -9.53
N ALA A 41 -0.29 -8.57 -9.06
CA ALA A 41 0.57 -7.39 -9.09
C ALA A 41 2.03 -7.83 -9.27
N THR A 42 2.92 -6.87 -9.45
CA THR A 42 4.37 -7.06 -9.46
C THR A 42 4.93 -6.58 -8.13
N ALA A 43 5.62 -7.47 -7.41
CA ALA A 43 6.35 -7.15 -6.19
C ALA A 43 7.78 -7.69 -6.28
N ASN A 44 8.78 -6.86 -5.96
CA ASN A 44 10.20 -7.17 -6.14
C ASN A 44 10.53 -7.70 -7.56
N GLY A 45 9.86 -7.16 -8.58
CA GLY A 45 10.03 -7.59 -9.98
C GLY A 45 9.37 -8.94 -10.34
N ALA A 46 8.74 -9.64 -9.39
CA ALA A 46 8.04 -10.89 -9.62
C ALA A 46 6.52 -10.72 -9.53
N THR A 47 5.76 -11.59 -10.21
CA THR A 47 4.30 -11.60 -10.08
C THR A 47 3.90 -12.17 -8.73
N VAL A 48 3.02 -11.46 -8.02
CA VAL A 48 2.39 -11.89 -6.77
C VAL A 48 0.88 -11.94 -6.94
N ARG A 49 0.25 -13.00 -6.41
CA ARG A 49 -1.21 -13.09 -6.34
C ARG A 49 -1.70 -12.36 -5.10
N LEU A 50 -2.73 -11.53 -5.27
CA LEU A 50 -3.40 -10.88 -4.16
C LEU A 50 -4.80 -11.48 -3.98
N GLY A 51 -5.15 -11.83 -2.75
CA GLY A 51 -6.45 -12.37 -2.36
C GLY A 51 -6.92 -11.79 -1.02
N PRO A 52 -8.13 -12.13 -0.54
CA PRO A 52 -8.63 -11.65 0.74
C PRO A 52 -7.72 -12.07 1.88
N PHE A 53 -7.43 -11.15 2.81
CA PHE A 53 -6.63 -11.45 3.99
C PHE A 53 -7.21 -12.60 4.85
N HIS A 54 -8.54 -12.71 4.94
CA HIS A 54 -9.17 -13.80 5.69
C HIS A 54 -9.00 -15.19 5.04
N ASP A 55 -8.49 -15.27 3.81
CA ASP A 55 -8.11 -16.52 3.14
C ASP A 55 -6.58 -16.76 3.18
N ALA A 56 -5.81 -15.89 3.85
CA ALA A 56 -4.35 -15.91 3.85
C ALA A 56 -3.72 -16.97 4.77
N HIS A 57 -4.54 -17.85 5.33
CA HIS A 57 -4.10 -18.88 6.27
C HIS A 57 -3.21 -19.92 5.57
N GLY A 58 -2.24 -20.49 6.30
CA GLY A 58 -1.43 -21.61 5.84
C GLY A 58 -0.34 -21.29 4.80
N HIS A 59 -0.01 -20.00 4.60
CA HIS A 59 1.13 -19.57 3.78
C HIS A 59 1.70 -18.25 4.32
N ASN A 60 2.92 -17.92 3.92
CA ASN A 60 3.50 -16.62 4.18
C ASN A 60 2.77 -15.56 3.35
N TYR A 61 2.38 -14.48 4.00
CA TYR A 61 1.67 -13.38 3.37
C TYR A 61 2.14 -12.02 3.88
N THR A 62 1.83 -10.97 3.12
CA THR A 62 1.90 -9.59 3.63
C THR A 62 0.68 -8.79 3.21
N VAL A 63 0.24 -7.87 4.06
CA VAL A 63 -0.74 -6.82 3.74
C VAL A 63 -0.08 -5.43 3.68
N TYR A 64 1.21 -5.37 4.05
CA TYR A 64 2.03 -4.17 4.07
C TYR A 64 3.11 -4.25 3.00
N TRP A 65 3.34 -3.12 2.33
CA TRP A 65 4.15 -3.06 1.13
C TRP A 65 5.05 -1.84 1.20
N ASN A 66 6.27 -1.97 0.69
CA ASN A 66 7.06 -0.81 0.32
C ASN A 66 6.57 -0.33 -1.04
N THR A 67 6.20 0.94 -1.18
CA THR A 67 5.73 1.52 -2.46
C THR A 67 6.68 2.61 -2.98
N GLY A 68 7.94 2.62 -2.51
CA GLY A 68 8.98 3.54 -2.98
C GLY A 68 8.80 5.01 -2.58
N GLY A 69 7.90 5.31 -1.64
CA GLY A 69 7.46 6.68 -1.39
C GLY A 69 8.37 7.51 -0.48
N ARG A 70 9.38 8.18 -1.05
CA ARG A 70 9.62 9.60 -0.73
C ARG A 70 8.88 10.45 -1.76
N ALA A 71 7.55 10.35 -1.77
CA ALA A 71 6.71 11.14 -2.67
C ALA A 71 6.10 12.30 -1.88
N SER A 72 6.03 13.49 -2.49
CA SER A 72 5.29 14.61 -1.92
C SER A 72 3.81 14.22 -1.78
N VAL A 73 3.29 14.27 -0.56
CA VAL A 73 1.87 14.04 -0.28
C VAL A 73 1.16 15.38 -0.10
N ARG A 74 -0.07 15.49 -0.62
CA ARG A 74 -0.96 16.63 -0.35
C ARG A 74 -1.96 16.24 0.73
N ILE A 75 -1.93 16.95 1.84
CA ILE A 75 -2.97 16.87 2.88
C ILE A 75 -4.08 17.84 2.50
N ALA A 76 -5.30 17.35 2.31
CA ALA A 76 -6.46 18.17 1.98
C ALA A 76 -7.68 17.72 2.79
N ASN A 77 -8.53 18.68 3.14
CA ASN A 77 -9.84 18.42 3.71
C ASN A 77 -10.71 17.73 2.63
N ALA A 78 -11.23 16.54 2.93
CA ALA A 78 -12.06 15.77 2.00
C ALA A 78 -13.37 16.47 1.61
N ALA A 79 -13.94 17.29 2.49
CA ALA A 79 -15.21 17.99 2.24
C ALA A 79 -15.06 19.22 1.33
N GLY A 80 -13.86 19.82 1.23
CA GLY A 80 -13.67 21.09 0.52
C GLY A 80 -12.42 21.19 -0.35
N GLY A 81 -11.52 20.20 -0.34
CA GLY A 81 -10.26 20.21 -1.10
C GLY A 81 -9.21 21.22 -0.62
N LEU A 82 -9.55 22.09 0.34
CA LEU A 82 -8.64 23.06 0.95
C LEU A 82 -7.65 22.36 1.90
N VAL A 83 -6.47 22.94 2.06
CA VAL A 83 -5.47 22.48 3.04
C VAL A 83 -5.97 22.87 4.44
N LEU A 84 -5.99 21.91 5.38
CA LEU A 84 -6.24 22.20 6.79
C LEU A 84 -5.09 23.07 7.32
N GLY A 85 -5.37 24.06 8.18
CA GLY A 85 -4.31 24.86 8.79
C GLY A 85 -3.23 23.96 9.40
N ILE A 86 -2.00 24.05 8.88
CA ILE A 86 -0.88 23.25 9.36
C ILE A 86 -0.10 24.08 10.38
N GLN A 87 -0.18 23.72 11.65
CA GLN A 87 0.61 24.31 12.72
C GLN A 87 1.69 23.32 13.16
N ASP A 88 2.87 23.83 13.54
CA ASP A 88 3.96 23.04 14.14
C ASP A 88 4.50 21.88 13.28
N MET A 89 4.49 22.03 11.95
CA MET A 89 5.08 21.04 11.04
C MET A 89 6.61 20.99 11.18
N SER A 90 7.15 19.77 11.14
CA SER A 90 8.57 19.48 11.23
C SER A 90 9.02 18.55 10.11
N THR A 91 10.29 18.62 9.73
CA THR A 91 10.92 17.64 8.83
C THR A 91 11.13 16.32 9.56
N ALA A 92 11.49 15.26 8.84
CA ALA A 92 11.81 13.96 9.43
C ALA A 92 12.94 14.05 10.49
N ASP A 93 13.78 15.09 10.44
CA ASP A 93 14.90 15.33 11.35
C ASP A 93 14.60 16.41 12.41
N GLY A 94 13.33 16.78 12.62
CA GLY A 94 12.94 17.71 13.68
C GLY A 94 13.05 19.20 13.33
N GLY A 95 13.52 19.56 12.12
CA GLY A 95 13.62 20.95 11.68
C GLY A 95 12.24 21.56 11.40
N ARG A 96 11.98 22.79 11.86
CA ARG A 96 10.69 23.48 11.58
C ARG A 96 10.51 23.62 10.07
N ALA A 97 9.39 23.11 9.55
CA ALA A 97 9.06 23.29 8.15
C ALA A 97 8.50 24.70 7.93
N LEU A 98 9.08 25.43 6.96
CA LEU A 98 8.61 26.74 6.53
C LEU A 98 7.78 26.59 5.26
N LEU A 99 6.56 27.15 5.27
CA LEU A 99 5.73 27.33 4.08
C LEU A 99 5.93 28.77 3.61
N TRP A 100 6.24 28.99 2.33
CA TRP A 100 6.29 30.31 1.69
C TRP A 100 5.44 30.27 0.42
#